data_AF-A0A661C229-F1
#
_entry.id   AF-A0A661C229-F1
#
_cell.length_a   1.000
_cell.length_b   1.000
_cell.length_c   1.000
_cell.angle_alpha   90.00
_cell.angle_beta   90.00
_cell.angle_gamma   90.00
#
_symmetry.space_group_name_H-M   'P 1'
#
loop_
_entity.id
_entity.type
_entity.pdbx_description
1 polymer ?
#
loop_
_entity_poly.entity_id
_entity_poly.type
_entity_poly.pdbx_seq_one_letter_code
_entity_poly.pdbx_strand_id
1 'polypeptide(L)'
;MKHFKFFIVFVTFSLLTVSPDAISTRIPSDYYCYKSKSCERGTTTVLGTWQWDIDTDQLVSSRAADLWWSHTAQNEREIVPVNGAYIKRIAQGGCYKYGPNEIMEKVNNFTPYIVEENTDTTLRRKRTIYNGKPVYELNTLINGGFLKQPVKEMNPLSVFKEGTVFAVITNQGKLVRLCVGGFHSSYDFRFREAYLLDPGWKKMVKQREEKRHYHILLDWTVFR
;
A
#
# COMPACT_ATOMS: atom_id res chain seq x y z
N MET A 1 -55.22 15.35 61.69
CA MET A 1 -53.78 15.53 61.47
C MET A 1 -53.35 14.66 60.29
N LYS A 2 -53.01 15.25 59.14
CA LYS A 2 -52.58 14.52 57.93
C LYS A 2 -51.06 14.65 57.80
N HIS A 3 -50.35 13.53 57.82
CA HIS A 3 -48.90 13.47 57.66
C HIS A 3 -48.49 13.76 56.21
N PHE A 4 -47.69 14.81 55.99
CA PHE A 4 -46.99 15.04 54.73
C PHE A 4 -45.68 14.23 54.72
N LYS A 5 -45.52 13.35 53.74
CA LYS A 5 -44.25 12.68 53.43
C LYS A 5 -43.51 13.50 52.37
N PHE A 6 -42.31 13.98 52.71
CA PHE A 6 -41.39 14.56 51.74
C PHE A 6 -40.64 13.44 51.01
N PHE A 7 -40.65 13.47 49.68
CA PHE A 7 -39.77 12.66 48.84
C PHE A 7 -38.61 13.55 48.38
N ILE A 8 -37.38 13.18 48.74
CA ILE A 8 -36.16 13.80 48.23
C ILE A 8 -35.73 13.00 47.01
N VAL A 9 -35.74 13.64 45.83
CA VAL A 9 -35.22 13.05 44.59
C VAL A 9 -33.75 13.44 44.47
N PHE A 10 -32.86 12.45 44.55
CA PHE A 10 -31.44 12.64 44.25
C PHE A 10 -31.22 12.55 42.75
N VAL A 11 -30.89 13.68 42.11
CA VAL A 11 -30.41 13.72 40.73
C VAL A 11 -28.92 13.44 40.76
N THR A 12 -28.51 12.27 40.29
CA THR A 12 -27.10 11.91 40.12
C THR A 12 -26.58 12.50 38.81
N PHE A 13 -25.72 13.51 38.90
CA PHE A 13 -24.95 14.00 37.76
C PHE A 13 -23.77 13.06 37.51
N SER A 14 -23.87 12.21 36.49
CA SER A 14 -22.71 11.48 35.97
C SER A 14 -21.78 12.46 35.25
N LEU A 15 -20.62 12.73 35.85
CA LEU A 15 -19.51 13.40 35.18
C LEU A 15 -19.05 12.55 33.99
N LEU A 16 -19.44 12.96 32.78
CA LEU A 16 -18.86 12.44 31.54
C LEU A 16 -17.39 12.85 31.51
N THR A 17 -16.50 11.91 31.81
CA THR A 17 -15.08 12.04 31.53
C THR A 17 -14.88 12.07 30.03
N VAL A 18 -14.71 13.27 29.48
CA VAL A 18 -14.28 13.45 28.10
C VAL A 18 -12.87 12.87 28.00
N SER A 19 -12.74 11.72 27.34
CA SER A 19 -11.43 11.11 27.09
C SER A 19 -10.58 12.10 26.27
N PRO A 20 -9.35 12.43 26.72
CA PRO A 20 -8.44 13.30 25.98
C PRO A 20 -7.98 12.70 24.63
N ASP A 21 -8.37 11.47 24.29
CA ASP A 21 -8.06 10.83 23.01
C ASP A 21 -8.97 11.25 21.84
N ALA A 22 -9.96 12.12 22.06
CA ALA A 22 -10.99 12.43 21.05
C ALA A 22 -10.75 13.69 20.22
N ILE A 23 -9.55 14.28 20.23
CA ILE A 23 -9.15 15.28 19.23
C ILE A 23 -7.98 14.72 18.45
N SER A 24 -8.28 13.72 17.62
CA SER A 24 -7.44 13.41 16.46
C SER A 24 -7.48 14.65 15.57
N THR A 25 -6.51 15.54 15.76
CA THR A 25 -6.14 16.54 14.77
C THR A 25 -5.67 15.78 13.54
N ARG A 26 -6.63 15.32 12.74
CA ARG A 26 -6.38 14.84 11.39
C ARG A 26 -5.75 16.02 10.68
N ILE A 27 -4.42 16.08 10.67
CA ILE A 27 -3.66 16.87 9.72
C ILE A 27 -4.28 16.47 8.38
N PRO A 28 -4.96 17.39 7.68
CA PRO A 28 -5.55 17.07 6.40
C PRO A 28 -4.45 16.42 5.57
N SER A 29 -4.77 15.32 4.89
CA SER A 29 -3.87 14.66 3.93
C SER A 29 -3.18 15.61 2.98
N ASP A 30 -3.80 16.77 2.81
CA ASP A 30 -3.48 17.85 1.91
C ASP A 30 -2.40 18.75 2.50
N TYR A 31 -2.07 18.70 3.80
CA TYR A 31 -1.12 19.63 4.43
C TYR A 31 0.26 19.61 3.75
N TYR A 32 0.80 18.43 3.49
CA TYR A 32 2.13 18.28 2.88
C TYR A 32 2.12 18.65 1.39
N CYS A 33 1.05 18.30 0.69
CA CYS A 33 0.85 18.65 -0.73
C CYS A 33 0.58 20.14 -0.93
N TYR A 34 -0.21 20.73 -0.05
CA TYR A 34 -0.57 22.14 -0.04
C TYR A 34 0.65 23.01 0.24
N LYS A 35 1.52 22.59 1.17
CA LYS A 35 2.73 23.32 1.51
C LYS A 35 3.81 23.22 0.42
N SER A 36 3.95 22.06 -0.23
CA SER A 36 4.96 21.83 -1.27
C SER A 36 4.54 22.29 -2.67
N LYS A 37 3.23 22.39 -2.96
CA LYS A 37 2.66 22.66 -4.30
C LYS A 37 3.14 21.69 -5.40
N SER A 38 3.83 20.60 -5.05
CA SER A 38 4.53 19.74 -5.99
C SER A 38 4.11 18.27 -5.88
N CYS A 39 3.03 17.94 -5.19
CA CYS A 39 2.57 16.56 -5.10
C CYS A 39 1.43 16.26 -6.11
N GLU A 40 1.34 15.00 -6.53
CA GLU A 40 0.18 14.45 -7.22
C GLU A 40 -0.47 13.38 -6.36
N ARG A 41 -1.81 13.28 -6.41
CA ARG A 41 -2.57 12.33 -5.60
C ARG A 41 -3.70 11.70 -6.38
N GLY A 42 -4.05 10.48 -6.00
CA GLY A 42 -5.18 9.78 -6.56
C GLY A 42 -5.55 8.54 -5.75
N THR A 43 -6.56 7.85 -6.26
CA THR A 43 -7.00 6.56 -5.76
C THR A 43 -7.11 5.60 -6.94
N THR A 44 -6.61 4.38 -6.76
CA THR A 44 -6.56 3.39 -7.84
C THR A 44 -6.89 2.02 -7.30
N THR A 45 -7.82 1.33 -7.97
CA THR A 45 -8.09 -0.08 -7.69
C THR A 45 -7.22 -0.96 -8.58
N VAL A 46 -6.18 -1.58 -8.01
CA VAL A 46 -5.37 -2.56 -8.74
C VAL A 46 -6.13 -3.88 -8.80
N LEU A 47 -6.31 -4.39 -10.03
CA LEU A 47 -7.11 -5.56 -10.28
C LEU A 47 -6.41 -6.84 -9.81
N GLY A 48 -7.17 -7.83 -9.31
CA GLY A 48 -6.77 -9.23 -9.09
C GLY A 48 -5.27 -9.55 -9.15
N THR A 49 -4.79 -10.11 -10.26
CA THR A 49 -3.36 -10.19 -10.53
C THR A 49 -3.05 -9.21 -11.66
N TRP A 50 -2.36 -8.11 -11.38
CA TRP A 50 -2.13 -7.04 -12.34
C TRP A 50 -0.88 -6.21 -12.02
N GLN A 51 -0.41 -5.46 -13.00
CA GLN A 51 0.74 -4.57 -12.91
C GLN A 51 0.30 -3.10 -12.98
N TRP A 52 0.94 -2.23 -12.21
CA TRP A 52 0.57 -0.81 -12.11
C TRP A 52 1.79 0.08 -12.24
N ASP A 53 1.71 1.01 -13.19
CA ASP A 53 2.62 2.15 -13.35
C ASP A 53 2.02 3.31 -12.53
N ILE A 54 2.72 3.66 -11.45
CA ILE A 54 2.27 4.69 -10.50
C ILE A 54 2.47 6.07 -11.11
N ASP A 55 3.54 6.25 -11.90
CA ASP A 55 3.92 7.52 -12.49
C ASP A 55 2.88 8.03 -13.49
N THR A 56 2.16 7.14 -14.16
CA THR A 56 1.08 7.47 -15.10
C THR A 56 -0.32 7.16 -14.59
N ASP A 57 -0.45 6.58 -13.40
CA ASP A 57 -1.67 5.97 -12.86
C ASP A 57 -2.36 5.01 -13.86
N GLN A 58 -1.58 4.11 -14.47
CA GLN A 58 -2.09 3.18 -15.47
C GLN A 58 -1.83 1.72 -15.10
N LEU A 59 -2.89 0.92 -15.24
CA LEU A 59 -2.84 -0.53 -15.09
C LEU A 59 -2.31 -1.19 -16.37
N VAL A 60 -0.99 -1.25 -16.51
CA VAL A 60 -0.27 -1.72 -17.72
C VAL A 60 0.42 -3.05 -17.50
N SER A 61 0.64 -3.81 -18.57
CA SER A 61 1.45 -5.05 -18.56
C SER A 61 2.80 -4.84 -19.26
N SER A 62 3.51 -3.78 -18.88
CA SER A 62 4.73 -3.33 -19.55
C SER A 62 5.90 -3.18 -18.57
N ARG A 63 7.10 -2.97 -19.12
CA ARG A 63 8.30 -2.63 -18.35
C ARG A 63 8.23 -1.28 -17.63
N ALA A 64 7.17 -0.50 -17.87
CA ALA A 64 6.96 0.77 -17.18
C ALA A 64 6.30 0.57 -15.80
N ALA A 65 5.70 -0.59 -15.51
CA ALA A 65 5.05 -0.84 -14.23
C ALA A 65 6.03 -0.73 -13.06
N ASP A 66 5.58 -0.18 -11.94
CA ASP A 66 6.35 -0.10 -10.69
C ASP A 66 6.00 -1.24 -9.74
N LEU A 67 4.73 -1.66 -9.73
CA LEU A 67 4.21 -2.67 -8.81
C LEU A 67 3.50 -3.79 -9.54
N TRP A 68 3.67 -5.00 -9.04
CA TRP A 68 2.86 -6.16 -9.33
C TRP A 68 2.01 -6.48 -8.10
N TRP A 69 0.69 -6.51 -8.27
CA TRP A 69 -0.24 -7.06 -7.30
C TRP A 69 -0.59 -8.49 -7.69
N SER A 70 -0.41 -9.44 -6.77
CA SER A 70 -0.69 -10.86 -7.00
C SER A 70 -1.62 -11.40 -5.92
N HIS A 71 -2.62 -12.14 -6.36
CA HIS A 71 -3.45 -12.96 -5.48
C HIS A 71 -3.11 -14.45 -5.71
N THR A 72 -2.09 -14.96 -5.02
CA THR A 72 -1.54 -16.31 -5.24
C THR A 72 -2.41 -17.43 -4.67
N ALA A 73 -3.01 -17.22 -3.51
CA ALA A 73 -3.91 -18.16 -2.84
C ALA A 73 -5.07 -17.43 -2.17
N GLN A 74 -6.04 -18.15 -1.60
CA GLN A 74 -7.27 -17.57 -1.01
C GLN A 74 -6.98 -16.46 0.02
N ASN A 75 -5.86 -16.56 0.74
CA ASN A 75 -5.44 -15.59 1.75
C ASN A 75 -4.04 -15.01 1.50
N GLU A 76 -3.39 -15.41 0.40
CA GLU A 76 -2.04 -14.94 0.09
C GLU A 76 -2.11 -13.89 -1.00
N ARG A 77 -1.55 -12.74 -0.67
CA ARG A 77 -1.60 -11.52 -1.45
C ARG A 77 -0.21 -10.93 -1.42
N GLU A 78 0.33 -10.48 -2.53
CA GLU A 78 1.67 -9.92 -2.56
C GLU A 78 1.67 -8.63 -3.37
N ILE A 79 2.23 -7.55 -2.82
CA ILE A 79 2.66 -6.40 -3.60
C ILE A 79 4.16 -6.56 -3.77
N VAL A 80 4.58 -6.65 -5.02
CA VAL A 80 5.97 -6.88 -5.41
C VAL A 80 6.43 -5.69 -6.24
N PRO A 81 7.54 -5.03 -5.88
CA PRO A 81 8.11 -4.02 -6.75
C PRO A 81 8.71 -4.68 -8.00
N VAL A 82 8.56 -4.05 -9.16
CA VAL A 82 9.07 -4.56 -10.44
C VAL A 82 9.80 -3.44 -11.19
N ASN A 83 10.56 -3.82 -12.23
CA ASN A 83 11.27 -2.89 -13.13
C ASN A 83 12.15 -1.84 -12.42
N GLY A 84 12.78 -2.20 -11.30
CA GLY A 84 13.67 -1.30 -10.54
C GLY A 84 13.00 -0.41 -9.51
N ALA A 85 11.68 -0.54 -9.30
CA ALA A 85 11.00 0.09 -8.18
C ALA A 85 11.41 -0.53 -6.84
N TYR A 86 11.12 0.18 -5.75
CA TYR A 86 11.36 -0.27 -4.38
C TYR A 86 10.11 -0.03 -3.53
N ILE A 87 9.81 -0.93 -2.60
CA ILE A 87 8.69 -0.78 -1.66
C ILE A 87 9.09 -1.19 -0.24
N LYS A 88 8.63 -0.42 0.75
CA LYS A 88 8.79 -0.71 2.17
C LYS A 88 7.50 -0.40 2.93
N ARG A 89 7.03 -1.34 3.75
CA ARG A 89 5.97 -1.04 4.73
C ARG A 89 6.52 -0.14 5.82
N ILE A 90 5.90 1.02 6.03
CA ILE A 90 6.37 2.04 6.97
C ILE A 90 5.44 2.24 8.17
N ALA A 91 4.18 1.81 8.07
CA ALA A 91 3.19 1.95 9.14
C ALA A 91 1.96 1.04 9.00
N GLN A 92 1.15 1.05 10.05
CA GLN A 92 -0.22 0.54 10.07
C GLN A 92 -1.14 1.62 10.66
N GLY A 93 -2.13 2.05 9.89
CA GLY A 93 -3.01 3.17 10.22
C GLY A 93 -2.42 4.53 9.82
N GLY A 94 -3.28 5.56 9.81
CA GLY A 94 -2.84 6.93 9.55
C GLY A 94 -2.27 7.15 8.15
N CYS A 95 -2.98 6.72 7.10
CA CYS A 95 -2.60 6.87 5.68
C CYS A 95 -2.00 8.25 5.35
N TYR A 96 -2.54 9.28 5.99
CA TYR A 96 -2.26 10.67 5.70
C TYR A 96 -1.27 11.33 6.67
N LYS A 97 -0.81 10.60 7.69
CA LYS A 97 0.07 11.11 8.73
C LYS A 97 1.51 11.32 8.27
N TYR A 98 1.92 10.63 7.20
CA TYR A 98 3.32 10.58 6.77
C TYR A 98 3.54 11.53 5.58
N GLY A 99 4.34 12.58 5.80
CA GLY A 99 4.87 13.45 4.75
C GLY A 99 6.17 12.93 4.15
N PRO A 100 6.75 13.64 3.16
CA PRO A 100 7.94 13.17 2.44
C PRO A 100 9.15 13.00 3.36
N ASN A 101 9.37 13.89 4.32
CA ASN A 101 10.51 13.81 5.24
C ASN A 101 10.39 12.61 6.19
N GLU A 102 9.21 12.39 6.77
CA GLU A 102 8.96 11.27 7.67
C GLU A 102 9.04 9.92 6.92
N ILE A 103 8.64 9.91 5.65
CA ILE A 103 8.81 8.75 4.78
C ILE A 103 10.29 8.51 4.51
N MET A 104 11.04 9.54 4.11
CA MET A 104 12.47 9.42 3.81
C MET A 104 13.29 8.98 5.02
N GLU A 105 12.99 9.48 6.22
CA GLU A 105 13.62 8.99 7.46
C GLU A 105 13.40 7.49 7.67
N LYS A 106 12.19 7.00 7.39
CA LYS A 106 11.86 5.57 7.49
C LYS A 106 12.46 4.74 6.36
N VAL A 107 12.69 5.33 5.19
CA VAL A 107 13.33 4.67 4.03
C VAL A 107 14.85 4.64 4.18
N ASN A 108 15.49 5.71 4.62
CA ASN A 108 16.95 5.82 4.74
C ASN A 108 17.56 4.80 5.72
N ASN A 109 16.79 4.35 6.71
CA ASN A 109 17.15 3.24 7.58
C ASN A 109 16.93 1.86 6.92
N PHE A 110 16.97 1.77 5.59
CA PHE A 110 16.74 0.53 4.84
C PHE A 110 17.89 0.24 3.89
N THR A 111 18.23 -1.04 3.78
CA THR A 111 19.06 -1.54 2.68
C THR A 111 18.11 -2.03 1.58
N PRO A 112 18.13 -1.43 0.37
CA PRO A 112 17.19 -1.78 -0.70
C PRO A 112 17.31 -3.25 -1.10
N TYR A 113 16.16 -3.87 -1.38
CA TYR A 113 16.08 -5.20 -1.99
C TYR A 113 15.99 -5.02 -3.50
N ILE A 114 16.97 -5.57 -4.24
CA ILE A 114 16.98 -5.57 -5.70
C ILE A 114 16.49 -6.95 -6.15
N VAL A 115 15.34 -7.01 -6.82
CA VAL A 115 14.90 -8.20 -7.54
C VAL A 115 15.59 -8.16 -8.90
N GLU A 116 16.63 -8.99 -9.08
CA GLU A 116 17.25 -9.15 -10.40
C GLU A 116 16.26 -9.88 -11.33
N GLU A 117 15.86 -9.21 -12.41
CA GLU A 117 15.00 -9.77 -13.45
C GLU A 117 15.83 -10.78 -14.26
N ASN A 118 15.66 -12.06 -13.96
CA ASN A 118 16.35 -13.12 -14.70
C ASN A 118 15.73 -13.19 -16.11
N THR A 119 16.47 -12.78 -17.14
CA THR A 119 16.00 -12.68 -18.54
C THR A 119 15.80 -14.02 -19.23
N ASP A 120 15.97 -15.14 -18.51
CA ASP A 120 15.72 -16.48 -19.02
C ASP A 120 14.25 -16.88 -18.86
N THR A 121 13.52 -16.82 -19.97
CA THR A 121 12.08 -17.09 -20.07
C THR A 121 11.65 -18.52 -19.74
N THR A 122 12.59 -19.43 -19.42
CA THR A 122 12.29 -20.83 -19.07
C THR A 122 11.99 -21.07 -17.58
N LEU A 123 12.14 -20.06 -16.71
CA LEU A 123 11.99 -20.20 -15.26
C LEU A 123 10.67 -19.63 -14.71
N ARG A 124 9.51 -20.07 -15.24
CA ARG A 124 8.21 -19.85 -14.57
C ARG A 124 7.97 -20.72 -13.33
N ARG A 125 8.91 -21.60 -12.97
CA ARG A 125 8.83 -22.48 -11.79
C ARG A 125 10.22 -22.80 -11.26
N LYS A 126 10.76 -21.94 -10.38
CA LYS A 126 11.61 -22.34 -9.25
C LYS A 126 12.00 -21.11 -8.44
N ARG A 127 11.35 -20.89 -7.30
CA ARG A 127 11.98 -20.19 -6.17
C ARG A 127 13.08 -21.14 -5.68
N THR A 128 14.34 -20.80 -5.93
CA THR A 128 15.47 -21.41 -5.24
C THR A 128 16.45 -20.29 -4.93
N ILE A 129 16.57 -19.98 -3.64
CA ILE A 129 17.63 -19.16 -3.07
C ILE A 129 18.94 -19.92 -3.36
N TYR A 130 19.89 -19.33 -4.10
CA TYR A 130 21.26 -19.86 -4.13
C TYR A 130 22.34 -18.82 -4.40
N ASN A 131 23.41 -18.95 -3.61
CA ASN A 131 24.67 -18.21 -3.63
C ASN A 131 25.45 -18.42 -4.96
N GLY A 132 25.98 -17.33 -5.54
CA GLY A 132 27.07 -17.39 -6.53
C GLY A 132 26.95 -16.35 -7.67
N LYS A 133 27.77 -15.29 -7.61
CA LYS A 133 27.99 -14.16 -8.55
C LYS A 133 28.17 -14.56 -10.05
N PRO A 134 28.14 -13.65 -11.08
CA PRO A 134 28.34 -12.17 -11.05
C PRO A 134 27.46 -11.24 -11.97
N VAL A 135 27.35 -9.95 -11.55
CA VAL A 135 27.43 -8.64 -12.30
C VAL A 135 26.33 -8.33 -13.34
N TYR A 136 25.58 -7.19 -13.26
CA TYR A 136 25.95 -5.85 -13.78
C TYR A 136 25.55 -4.66 -12.89
N GLU A 137 26.33 -3.58 -13.05
CA GLU A 137 26.32 -2.33 -12.29
C GLU A 137 25.12 -1.43 -12.61
N LEU A 138 24.37 -1.01 -11.58
CA LEU A 138 23.58 0.23 -11.62
C LEU A 138 24.44 1.35 -11.03
N ASN A 139 25.56 1.63 -11.68
CA ASN A 139 26.43 2.74 -11.28
C ASN A 139 25.80 4.06 -11.75
N THR A 140 25.74 5.04 -10.84
CA THR A 140 25.56 6.50 -11.03
C THR A 140 24.26 7.20 -10.61
N LEU A 141 23.39 6.61 -9.78
CA LEU A 141 22.40 7.38 -9.01
C LEU A 141 22.27 6.74 -7.62
N ILE A 142 23.23 6.91 -6.73
CA ILE A 142 23.20 7.88 -5.62
C ILE A 142 24.64 7.93 -5.10
N ASN A 143 25.27 9.12 -5.05
CA ASN A 143 26.67 9.34 -4.64
C ASN A 143 26.98 9.07 -3.14
N GLY A 144 26.40 8.02 -2.56
CA GLY A 144 26.69 7.57 -1.20
C GLY A 144 26.56 6.05 -1.15
N GLY A 145 27.71 5.36 -1.19
CA GLY A 145 27.79 3.91 -1.32
C GLY A 145 26.96 3.14 -0.29
N PHE A 146 25.87 2.54 -0.77
CA PHE A 146 25.21 1.46 -0.06
C PHE A 146 25.94 0.15 -0.37
N LEU A 147 26.70 -0.35 0.61
CA LEU A 147 27.29 -1.68 0.59
C LEU A 147 26.19 -2.73 0.42
N LYS A 148 26.33 -3.59 -0.60
CA LYS A 148 25.47 -4.76 -0.84
C LYS A 148 25.49 -5.67 0.39
N GLN A 149 24.47 -5.59 1.24
CA GLN A 149 24.26 -6.57 2.30
C GLN A 149 23.48 -7.78 1.77
N PRO A 150 23.78 -9.00 2.22
CA PRO A 150 23.04 -10.19 1.84
C PRO A 150 21.57 -10.09 2.27
N VAL A 151 20.69 -10.53 1.37
CA VAL A 151 19.24 -10.52 1.50
C VAL A 151 18.82 -11.29 2.74
N LYS A 152 18.45 -10.58 3.80
CA LYS A 152 17.65 -11.13 4.88
C LYS A 152 16.24 -11.30 4.32
N GLU A 153 15.72 -12.52 4.30
CA GLU A 153 14.36 -12.86 3.86
C GLU A 153 13.38 -11.76 4.30
N MET A 154 12.90 -10.98 3.34
CA MET A 154 11.70 -10.18 3.59
C MET A 154 10.61 -11.22 3.79
N ASN A 155 10.03 -11.24 5.00
CA ASN A 155 8.68 -11.75 5.16
C ASN A 155 7.90 -11.17 3.98
N PRO A 156 7.31 -12.00 3.09
CA PRO A 156 6.48 -11.48 2.04
C PRO A 156 5.52 -10.48 2.71
N LEU A 157 5.25 -9.36 2.06
CA LEU A 157 4.30 -8.37 2.59
C LEU A 157 2.88 -8.97 2.70
N SER A 158 2.73 -10.29 2.64
CA SER A 158 1.53 -11.06 2.42
C SER A 158 0.48 -11.01 3.51
N VAL A 159 0.73 -10.21 4.55
CA VAL A 159 -0.26 -9.89 5.58
C VAL A 159 -0.27 -8.39 5.81
N PHE A 160 -0.85 -7.66 4.87
CA PHE A 160 -1.26 -6.28 5.09
C PHE A 160 -2.78 -6.14 5.05
N LYS A 161 -3.29 -5.13 5.75
CA LYS A 161 -4.72 -4.85 5.91
C LYS A 161 -5.00 -3.40 5.56
N GLU A 162 -6.27 -3.02 5.53
CA GLU A 162 -6.67 -1.63 5.39
C GLU A 162 -5.91 -0.72 6.37
N GLY A 163 -5.48 0.43 5.88
CA GLY A 163 -4.62 1.39 6.57
C GLY A 163 -3.13 1.04 6.58
N THR A 164 -2.68 -0.08 6.01
CA THR A 164 -1.23 -0.29 5.83
C THR A 164 -0.65 0.79 4.93
N VAL A 165 0.48 1.37 5.34
CA VAL A 165 1.18 2.43 4.57
C VAL A 165 2.52 1.90 4.08
N PHE A 166 2.79 2.13 2.80
CA PHE A 166 4.06 1.84 2.15
C PHE A 166 4.73 3.13 1.67
N ALA A 167 6.05 3.13 1.75
CA ALA A 167 6.92 4.00 0.98
C ALA A 167 7.33 3.26 -0.29
N VAL A 168 7.22 3.91 -1.44
CA VAL A 168 7.65 3.40 -2.73
C VAL A 168 8.61 4.40 -3.37
N ILE A 169 9.66 3.89 -4.01
CA ILE A 169 10.47 4.63 -4.97
C ILE A 169 10.16 4.04 -6.33
N THR A 170 9.60 4.83 -7.26
CA THR A 170 9.26 4.35 -8.62
C THR A 170 10.52 4.06 -9.42
N ASN A 171 10.39 3.39 -10.57
CA ASN A 171 11.50 3.17 -11.49
C ASN A 171 12.08 4.48 -12.06
N GLN A 172 11.32 5.59 -12.01
CA GLN A 172 11.77 6.95 -12.32
C GLN A 172 12.40 7.68 -11.13
N GLY A 173 12.52 7.02 -9.97
CA GLY A 173 13.09 7.58 -8.75
C GLY A 173 12.15 8.50 -7.96
N LYS A 174 10.85 8.53 -8.27
CA LYS A 174 9.89 9.36 -7.52
C LYS A 174 9.54 8.73 -6.19
N LEU A 175 9.45 9.55 -5.15
CA LEU A 175 8.98 9.10 -3.84
C LEU A 175 7.46 9.06 -3.82
N VAL A 176 6.91 7.92 -3.41
CA VAL A 176 5.47 7.69 -3.34
C VAL A 176 5.09 7.17 -1.97
N ARG A 177 4.02 7.73 -1.42
CA ARG A 177 3.27 7.13 -0.33
C ARG A 177 2.11 6.34 -0.90
N LEU A 178 2.01 5.06 -0.54
CA LEU A 178 0.83 4.24 -0.82
C LEU A 178 0.13 3.87 0.48
N CYS A 179 -1.19 4.01 0.53
CA CYS A 179 -2.00 3.46 1.60
C CYS A 179 -3.01 2.47 1.06
N VAL A 180 -3.17 1.35 1.77
CA VAL A 180 -4.25 0.40 1.50
C VAL A 180 -5.56 1.01 2.00
N GLY A 181 -6.33 1.60 1.09
CA GLY A 181 -7.64 2.18 1.39
C GLY A 181 -8.71 1.13 1.63
N GLY A 182 -8.52 -0.09 1.11
CA GLY A 182 -9.43 -1.21 1.32
C GLY A 182 -9.27 -2.28 0.25
N PHE A 183 -10.31 -3.08 0.08
CA PHE A 183 -10.37 -4.12 -0.94
C PHE A 183 -11.76 -4.22 -1.53
N HIS A 184 -11.84 -4.62 -2.79
CA HIS A 184 -13.07 -5.03 -3.44
C HIS A 184 -13.12 -6.55 -3.58
N SER A 185 -14.32 -7.11 -3.46
CA SER A 185 -14.50 -8.54 -3.71
C SER A 185 -14.39 -8.84 -5.20
N SER A 186 -14.16 -10.10 -5.55
CA SER A 186 -14.13 -10.56 -6.94
C SER A 186 -15.46 -10.38 -7.67
N TYR A 187 -16.53 -10.02 -6.96
CA TYR A 187 -17.87 -9.77 -7.52
C TYR A 187 -18.22 -8.29 -7.62
N ASP A 188 -17.45 -7.43 -6.96
CA ASP A 188 -17.67 -6.01 -7.00
C ASP A 188 -17.03 -5.44 -8.27
N PHE A 189 -17.84 -4.76 -9.10
CA PHE A 189 -17.40 -4.11 -10.34
C PHE A 189 -17.77 -2.63 -10.36
N ARG A 190 -18.04 -2.04 -9.20
CA ARG A 190 -18.51 -0.64 -9.08
C ARG A 190 -17.36 0.37 -8.97
N PHE A 191 -16.10 -0.08 -9.06
CA PHE A 191 -14.92 0.77 -9.03
C PHE A 191 -14.50 1.19 -10.45
N ARG A 192 -13.77 2.31 -10.54
CA ARG A 192 -13.39 2.96 -11.81
C ARG A 192 -12.70 1.99 -12.76
N GLU A 193 -11.68 1.27 -12.31
CA GLU A 193 -10.85 0.38 -13.13
C GLU A 193 -11.58 -0.87 -13.62
N ALA A 194 -12.83 -1.13 -13.19
CA ALA A 194 -13.58 -2.31 -13.58
C ALA A 194 -13.92 -2.33 -15.09
N TYR A 195 -13.78 -1.21 -15.82
CA TYR A 195 -13.94 -1.20 -17.28
C TYR A 195 -12.85 -2.01 -18.01
N LEU A 196 -11.69 -2.24 -17.37
CA LEU A 196 -10.59 -3.04 -17.94
C LEU A 196 -10.83 -4.55 -17.86
N LEU A 197 -11.82 -4.98 -17.06
CA LEU A 197 -12.13 -6.39 -16.88
C LEU A 197 -13.03 -6.91 -18.01
N ASP A 198 -12.59 -8.00 -18.64
CA ASP A 198 -13.34 -8.70 -19.68
C ASP A 198 -14.77 -9.09 -19.22
N PRO A 199 -15.82 -8.84 -20.02
CA PRO A 199 -17.20 -9.22 -19.67
C PRO A 199 -17.37 -10.73 -19.44
N GLY A 200 -16.67 -11.58 -20.20
CA GLY A 200 -16.65 -13.02 -20.01
C GLY A 200 -16.04 -13.42 -18.67
N TRP A 201 -14.94 -12.78 -18.28
CA TRP A 201 -14.32 -12.94 -16.97
C TRP A 201 -15.27 -12.52 -15.84
N LYS A 202 -15.97 -11.38 -15.97
CA LYS A 202 -16.98 -10.92 -14.98
C LYS A 202 -18.11 -11.94 -14.80
N LYS A 203 -18.54 -12.58 -15.89
CA LYS A 203 -19.56 -13.65 -15.83
C LYS A 203 -19.00 -14.90 -15.17
N MET A 204 -17.80 -15.33 -15.57
CA MET A 204 -17.12 -16.52 -15.04
C MET A 204 -16.85 -16.40 -13.54
N VAL A 205 -16.37 -15.25 -13.06
CA VAL A 205 -15.97 -15.11 -11.65
C VAL A 205 -17.19 -15.24 -10.72
N LYS A 206 -18.37 -14.75 -11.13
CA LYS A 206 -19.63 -14.91 -10.37
C LYS A 206 -20.09 -16.36 -10.20
N GLN A 207 -19.53 -17.30 -10.96
CA GLN A 207 -19.83 -18.73 -10.86
C GLN A 207 -18.88 -19.47 -9.92
N ARG A 208 -17.87 -18.80 -9.37
CA ARG A 208 -16.85 -19.38 -8.48
C ARG A 208 -17.19 -19.07 -7.03
N GLU A 209 -16.29 -19.36 -6.09
CA GLU A 209 -16.39 -18.84 -4.74
C GLU A 209 -15.99 -17.36 -4.72
N GLU A 210 -16.72 -16.54 -3.97
CA GLU A 210 -16.39 -15.12 -3.83
C GLU A 210 -15.09 -14.93 -3.05
N LYS A 211 -14.17 -14.18 -3.63
CA LYS A 211 -12.96 -13.72 -2.93
C LYS A 211 -13.19 -12.30 -2.44
N ARG A 212 -13.39 -12.12 -1.13
CA ARG A 212 -13.72 -10.81 -0.52
C ARG A 212 -12.64 -9.74 -0.68
N HIS A 213 -11.39 -10.14 -0.88
CA HIS A 213 -10.27 -9.21 -0.97
C HIS A 213 -9.44 -9.47 -2.23
N TYR A 214 -10.06 -9.28 -3.38
CA TYR A 214 -9.47 -9.67 -4.65
C TYR A 214 -8.81 -8.49 -5.36
N HIS A 215 -9.50 -7.37 -5.48
CA HIS A 215 -8.92 -6.12 -5.97
C HIS A 215 -8.51 -5.26 -4.78
N ILE A 216 -7.39 -4.55 -4.89
CA ILE A 216 -6.86 -3.71 -3.81
C ILE A 216 -7.10 -2.24 -4.15
N LEU A 217 -7.71 -1.51 -3.22
CA LEU A 217 -7.86 -0.05 -3.32
C LEU A 217 -6.66 0.62 -2.67
N LEU A 218 -5.94 1.43 -3.44
CA LEU A 218 -4.78 2.17 -3.01
C LEU A 218 -5.02 3.68 -3.10
N ASP A 219 -4.82 4.37 -1.97
CA ASP A 219 -4.65 5.82 -1.96
C ASP A 219 -3.17 6.11 -2.17
N TRP A 220 -2.84 7.00 -3.09
CA TRP A 220 -1.44 7.28 -3.42
C TRP A 220 -1.13 8.77 -3.45
N THR A 221 0.14 9.08 -3.18
CA THR A 221 0.67 10.44 -3.25
C THR A 221 2.09 10.38 -3.77
N VAL A 222 2.32 10.97 -4.94
CA VAL A 222 3.65 11.13 -5.55
C VAL A 222 4.19 12.49 -5.11
N PHE A 223 5.37 12.50 -4.49
CA PHE A 223 6.06 13.73 -4.10
C PHE A 223 7.05 14.11 -5.22
N ARG A 224 6.97 15.35 -5.71
CA ARG A 224 7.94 15.93 -6.66
C ARG A 224 8.83 16.96 -5.97
#